data_AF-A0A3N4Z9X6-F1
#
_entry.id   AF-A0A3N4Z9X6-F1
#
_cell.length_a   1.000
_cell.length_b   1.000
_cell.length_c   1.000
_cell.angle_alpha   90.00
_cell.angle_beta   90.00
_cell.angle_gamma   90.00
#
_symmetry.space_group_name_H-M   'P 1'
#
loop_
_entity.id
_entity.type
_entity.pdbx_description
1 polymer ?
#
loop_
_entity_poly.entity_id
_entity_poly.type
_entity_poly.pdbx_seq_one_letter_code
_entity_poly.pdbx_strand_id
1 'polypeptide(L)'
;MPTNTAINLSRVYVEDAGMPARRESALRLIHHQLGLTDVTDPHKKEMLSIAIWKWTEAEGVAPYAKYHVRLRSTGALDTSSPSPVNHEHVWQRKWIIEQLLNRPEWSLDELRDFLEQYAVACTVTVEEHARLGQVSAVGWDRYVAAGVEIYDMLEERRFVPPTSGATTQTPATADLPEDVETTEIEATAGAPLSLDEALVERAGDRAPLLRSLLDRLTDEEVAAVVGASRDGGTGDYIRLHDLAMGEPSPAVAYLHWTGKLSVRLVPEDLPAELAADDRLGRPQHVRYGVTSRVTTPNDLDTAEGLILLALEKARAL
;
A
#
# COMPACT_ATOMS: atom_id res chain seq x y z
N MET A 1 -2.36 7.69 2.39
CA MET A 1 -1.80 6.65 1.50
C MET A 1 -2.76 6.46 0.32
N PRO A 2 -2.33 5.92 -0.83
CA PRO A 2 -3.25 5.39 -1.84
C PRO A 2 -4.25 4.45 -1.17
N THR A 3 -5.54 4.55 -1.51
CA THR A 3 -6.54 3.56 -1.09
C THR A 3 -6.24 2.25 -1.83
N ASN A 4 -6.29 1.12 -1.13
CA ASN A 4 -5.83 -0.21 -1.60
C ASN A 4 -6.69 -0.84 -2.70
N THR A 5 -7.47 -0.05 -3.45
CA THR A 5 -8.50 -0.49 -4.41
C THR A 5 -8.03 -0.60 -5.85
N ALA A 6 -6.81 -0.15 -6.19
CA ALA A 6 -6.34 -0.04 -7.58
C ALA A 6 -5.05 -0.82 -7.89
N ILE A 7 -4.71 -1.84 -7.09
CA ILE A 7 -3.47 -2.61 -7.30
C ILE A 7 -3.78 -3.86 -8.11
N ASN A 8 -3.18 -3.99 -9.30
CA ASN A 8 -3.29 -5.21 -10.10
C ASN A 8 -2.46 -6.33 -9.48
N LEU A 9 -3.12 -7.17 -8.68
CA LEU A 9 -2.52 -8.32 -8.02
C LEU A 9 -2.39 -9.56 -8.91
N SER A 10 -2.82 -9.52 -10.18
CA SER A 10 -2.65 -10.66 -11.11
C SER A 10 -1.21 -10.79 -11.64
N ARG A 11 -0.34 -9.81 -11.37
CA ARG A 11 1.05 -9.82 -11.83
C ARG A 11 1.81 -11.04 -11.29
N VAL A 12 2.53 -11.69 -12.20
CA VAL A 12 3.46 -12.80 -11.90
C VAL A 12 4.41 -12.38 -10.79
N TYR A 13 4.52 -13.22 -9.77
CA TYR A 13 5.47 -13.01 -8.70
C TYR A 13 6.85 -13.49 -9.16
N VAL A 14 7.83 -12.60 -9.12
CA VAL A 14 9.23 -12.92 -9.41
C VAL A 14 10.05 -12.43 -8.24
N GLU A 15 10.84 -13.33 -7.66
CA GLU A 15 11.71 -12.96 -6.54
C GLU A 15 12.69 -11.86 -6.97
N ASP A 16 12.64 -10.75 -6.26
CA ASP A 16 13.55 -9.63 -6.47
C ASP A 16 14.96 -9.98 -5.97
N ALA A 17 15.99 -9.66 -6.76
CA ALA A 17 17.39 -9.95 -6.40
C ALA A 17 17.85 -9.25 -5.10
N GLY A 18 17.18 -8.15 -4.71
CA GLY A 18 17.44 -7.45 -3.46
C GLY A 18 16.71 -8.03 -2.24
N MET A 19 15.77 -8.97 -2.42
CA MET A 19 14.98 -9.56 -1.34
C MET A 19 15.85 -10.18 -0.22
N PRO A 20 16.88 -11.01 -0.51
CA PRO A 20 17.71 -11.59 0.55
C PRO A 20 18.40 -10.53 1.41
N ALA A 21 18.90 -9.45 0.79
CA ALA A 21 19.56 -8.36 1.52
C ALA A 21 18.58 -7.58 2.41
N ARG A 22 17.36 -7.33 1.92
CA ARG A 22 16.29 -6.69 2.72
C ARG A 22 15.86 -7.56 3.90
N ARG A 23 15.67 -8.87 3.70
CA ARG A 23 15.35 -9.83 4.77
C ARG A 23 16.46 -9.90 5.81
N GLU A 24 17.72 -10.01 5.38
CA GLU A 24 18.88 -10.02 6.27
C GLU A 24 18.96 -8.71 7.09
N SER A 25 18.68 -7.56 6.48
CA SER A 25 18.61 -6.28 7.19
C SER A 25 17.51 -6.28 8.26
N ALA A 26 16.31 -6.77 7.94
CA ALA A 26 15.21 -6.84 8.90
C ALA A 26 15.50 -7.83 10.05
N LEU A 27 16.09 -9.00 9.74
CA LEU A 27 16.53 -9.99 10.73
C LEU A 27 17.49 -9.36 11.76
N ARG A 28 18.50 -8.62 11.29
CA ARG A 28 19.48 -7.94 12.16
C ARG A 28 18.83 -6.85 13.02
N LEU A 29 17.85 -6.13 12.48
CA LEU A 29 17.09 -5.14 13.25
C LEU A 29 16.31 -5.81 14.38
N ILE A 30 15.61 -6.91 14.10
CA ILE A 30 14.85 -7.66 15.11
C ILE A 30 15.82 -8.21 16.18
N HIS A 31 16.91 -8.86 15.76
CA HIS A 31 17.92 -9.41 16.67
C HIS A 31 18.51 -8.34 17.61
N HIS A 32 18.90 -7.19 17.06
CA HIS A 32 19.45 -6.09 17.83
C HIS A 32 18.44 -5.54 18.84
N GLN A 33 17.17 -5.35 18.45
CA GLN A 33 16.12 -4.84 19.32
C GLN A 33 15.84 -5.77 20.51
N LEU A 34 15.90 -7.09 20.29
CA LEU A 34 15.74 -8.09 21.36
C LEU A 34 16.88 -8.01 22.40
N GLY A 35 18.08 -7.65 21.99
CA GLY A 35 19.25 -7.49 22.87
C GLY A 35 19.33 -6.18 23.66
N LEU A 36 18.42 -5.21 23.43
CA LEU A 36 18.42 -3.95 24.16
C LEU A 36 17.98 -4.16 25.61
N THR A 37 18.80 -3.82 26.60
CA THR A 37 18.44 -3.97 28.03
C THR A 37 17.77 -2.73 28.63
N ASP A 38 18.06 -1.55 28.09
CA ASP A 38 17.69 -0.26 28.71
C ASP A 38 16.52 0.41 27.97
N VAL A 39 15.56 -0.41 27.53
CA VAL A 39 14.37 0.03 26.77
C VAL A 39 13.13 -0.64 27.35
N THR A 40 12.07 0.13 27.56
CA THR A 40 10.79 -0.37 28.08
C THR A 40 10.12 -1.30 27.07
N ASP A 41 9.35 -2.28 27.56
CA ASP A 41 8.63 -3.24 26.71
C ASP A 41 7.70 -2.58 25.68
N PRO A 42 6.95 -1.50 25.98
CA PRO A 42 6.14 -0.82 24.98
C PRO A 42 6.95 -0.33 23.77
N HIS A 43 8.09 0.33 24.00
CA HIS A 43 8.95 0.79 22.92
C HIS A 43 9.56 -0.39 22.14
N LYS A 44 9.98 -1.46 22.83
CA LYS A 44 10.46 -2.67 22.15
C LYS A 44 9.38 -3.29 21.26
N LYS A 45 8.14 -3.42 21.76
CA LYS A 45 7.00 -3.97 21.00
C LYS A 45 6.71 -3.14 19.75
N GLU A 46 6.73 -1.82 19.86
CA GLU A 46 6.52 -0.92 18.71
C GLU A 46 7.62 -1.10 17.65
N MET A 47 8.89 -1.09 18.07
CA MET A 47 10.03 -1.27 17.18
C MET A 47 10.03 -2.65 16.51
N LEU A 48 9.69 -3.71 17.26
CA LEU A 48 9.56 -5.07 16.73
C LEU A 48 8.41 -5.16 15.74
N SER A 49 7.28 -4.50 16.00
CA SER A 49 6.15 -4.44 15.07
C SER A 49 6.52 -3.83 13.71
N ILE A 50 7.34 -2.77 13.73
CA ILE A 50 7.88 -2.15 12.51
C ILE A 50 8.88 -3.08 11.82
N ALA A 51 9.77 -3.73 12.58
CA ALA A 51 10.79 -4.61 12.01
C ALA A 51 10.21 -5.89 11.40
N ILE A 52 9.20 -6.49 12.04
CA ILE A 52 8.44 -7.64 11.49
C ILE A 52 7.74 -7.23 10.19
N TRP A 53 7.16 -6.04 10.15
CA TRP A 53 6.56 -5.52 8.91
C TRP A 53 7.60 -5.41 7.78
N LYS A 54 8.82 -4.94 8.09
CA LYS A 54 9.90 -4.89 7.10
C LYS A 54 10.40 -6.26 6.67
N TRP A 55 10.35 -7.25 7.56
CA TRP A 55 10.65 -8.64 7.21
C TRP A 55 9.66 -9.19 6.17
N THR A 56 8.35 -9.06 6.42
CA THR A 56 7.32 -9.57 5.50
C THR A 56 7.21 -8.76 4.21
N GLU A 57 7.41 -7.43 4.27
CA GLU A 57 7.44 -6.55 3.09
C GLU A 57 8.65 -6.85 2.19
N ALA A 58 9.75 -7.37 2.73
CA ALA A 58 10.95 -7.68 1.94
C ALA A 58 10.70 -8.74 0.86
N GLU A 59 9.79 -9.69 1.10
CA GLU A 59 9.32 -10.68 0.12
C GLU A 59 8.46 -10.06 -0.99
N GLY A 60 7.97 -8.85 -0.78
CA GLY A 60 7.18 -8.10 -1.74
C GLY A 60 7.95 -7.74 -3.02
N VAL A 61 7.24 -7.76 -4.14
CA VAL A 61 7.76 -7.31 -5.44
C VAL A 61 7.35 -5.87 -5.74
N ALA A 62 8.29 -5.07 -6.23
CA ALA A 62 8.01 -3.71 -6.67
C ALA A 62 6.92 -3.65 -7.77
N PRO A 63 6.20 -2.52 -7.92
CA PRO A 63 6.33 -1.30 -7.11
C PRO A 63 5.63 -1.46 -5.75
N TYR A 64 4.52 -2.20 -5.68
CA TYR A 64 3.71 -2.38 -4.47
C TYR A 64 4.20 -3.52 -3.58
N ALA A 65 5.44 -3.48 -3.07
CA ALA A 65 6.03 -4.58 -2.29
C ALA A 65 5.13 -5.04 -1.12
N LYS A 66 4.47 -4.11 -0.45
CA LYS A 66 3.48 -4.41 0.58
C LYS A 66 2.37 -5.37 0.12
N TYR A 67 1.89 -5.28 -1.12
CA TYR A 67 0.72 -6.03 -1.61
C TYR A 67 1.09 -7.13 -2.61
N HIS A 68 2.27 -7.06 -3.22
CA HIS A 68 2.80 -8.06 -4.15
C HIS A 68 3.67 -9.10 -3.45
N VAL A 69 3.18 -9.66 -2.34
CA VAL A 69 3.82 -10.81 -1.69
C VAL A 69 3.48 -12.12 -2.44
N ARG A 70 4.19 -13.20 -2.13
CA ARG A 70 4.05 -14.52 -2.77
C ARG A 70 2.66 -15.12 -2.58
N LEU A 71 2.10 -15.02 -1.37
CA LEU A 71 0.83 -15.65 -1.00
C LEU A 71 -0.30 -14.63 -1.11
N ARG A 72 -1.34 -14.96 -1.88
CA ARG A 72 -2.49 -14.06 -2.11
C ARG A 72 -3.78 -14.88 -2.01
N SER A 73 -4.83 -14.30 -1.44
CA SER A 73 -6.13 -14.96 -1.47
C SER A 73 -6.72 -14.98 -2.87
N THR A 74 -7.59 -15.93 -3.15
CA THR A 74 -8.32 -15.98 -4.42
C THR A 74 -9.20 -14.73 -4.62
N GLY A 75 -9.81 -14.21 -3.54
CA GLY A 75 -10.56 -12.96 -3.57
C GLY A 75 -9.70 -11.73 -3.90
N ALA A 76 -8.46 -11.68 -3.41
CA ALA A 76 -7.54 -10.60 -3.76
C ALA A 76 -7.06 -10.67 -5.23
N LEU A 77 -7.06 -11.86 -5.84
CA LEU A 77 -6.69 -12.06 -7.24
C LEU A 77 -7.85 -11.82 -8.23
N ASP A 78 -9.08 -11.68 -7.76
CA ASP A 78 -10.24 -11.53 -8.61
C ASP A 78 -10.28 -10.14 -9.28
N THR A 79 -9.81 -10.08 -10.53
CA THR A 79 -9.83 -8.86 -11.35
C THR A 79 -11.20 -8.54 -11.91
N SER A 80 -12.17 -9.47 -11.85
CA SER A 80 -13.53 -9.23 -12.32
C SER A 80 -14.36 -8.44 -11.31
N SER A 81 -13.99 -8.51 -10.03
CA SER A 81 -14.57 -7.73 -8.94
C SER A 81 -13.48 -7.16 -8.02
N PRO A 82 -12.70 -6.14 -8.49
CA PRO A 82 -11.61 -5.57 -7.72
C PRO A 82 -12.07 -5.08 -6.34
N SER A 83 -11.39 -5.55 -5.30
CA SER A 83 -11.70 -5.22 -3.91
C SER A 83 -10.51 -4.52 -3.24
N PRO A 84 -10.74 -3.65 -2.25
CA PRO A 84 -9.65 -3.15 -1.42
C PRO A 84 -8.93 -4.31 -0.73
N VAL A 85 -7.61 -4.29 -0.72
CA VAL A 85 -6.78 -5.35 -0.14
C VAL A 85 -5.99 -4.91 1.09
N ASN A 86 -5.54 -5.88 1.89
CA ASN A 86 -4.70 -5.71 3.06
C ASN A 86 -3.48 -6.64 2.97
N HIS A 87 -2.37 -6.16 3.54
CA HIS A 87 -1.23 -7.01 3.87
C HIS A 87 -1.51 -7.62 5.24
N GLU A 88 -1.85 -8.91 5.26
CA GLU A 88 -2.14 -9.65 6.48
C GLU A 88 -0.94 -10.51 6.87
N HIS A 89 -0.64 -10.54 8.18
CA HIS A 89 0.35 -11.48 8.71
C HIS A 89 -0.36 -12.77 9.08
N VAL A 90 0.10 -13.92 8.58
CA VAL A 90 -0.56 -15.21 8.78
C VAL A 90 -0.68 -15.52 10.27
N TRP A 91 0.42 -15.39 11.00
CA TRP A 91 0.40 -15.25 12.45
C TRP A 91 0.31 -13.77 12.80
N GLN A 92 -0.62 -13.42 13.68
CA GLN A 92 -0.83 -12.03 14.08
C GLN A 92 0.47 -11.45 14.65
N ARG A 93 0.82 -10.21 14.28
CA ARG A 93 2.06 -9.54 14.75
C ARG A 93 2.20 -9.56 16.27
N LYS A 94 1.10 -9.34 17.00
CA LYS A 94 1.08 -9.41 18.46
C LYS A 94 1.60 -10.75 18.97
N TRP A 95 1.09 -11.85 18.41
CA TRP A 95 1.53 -13.20 18.76
C TRP A 95 3.02 -13.40 18.48
N ILE A 96 3.50 -12.98 17.30
CA ILE A 96 4.93 -13.08 16.92
C ILE A 96 5.80 -12.33 17.94
N ILE A 97 5.45 -11.08 18.26
CA ILE A 97 6.19 -10.24 19.22
C ILE A 97 6.21 -10.87 20.61
N GLU A 98 5.09 -11.42 21.08
CA GLU A 98 5.02 -12.11 22.36
C GLU A 98 5.94 -13.34 22.39
N GLN A 99 5.97 -14.15 21.32
CA GLN A 99 6.91 -15.27 21.24
C GLN A 99 8.37 -14.82 21.25
N LEU A 100 8.69 -13.74 20.52
CA LEU A 100 10.05 -13.19 20.48
C LEU A 100 10.51 -12.70 21.86
N LEU A 101 9.65 -12.00 22.60
CA LEU A 101 9.97 -11.42 23.92
C LEU A 101 9.94 -12.45 25.07
N ASN A 102 9.17 -13.53 24.94
CA ASN A 102 9.10 -14.58 25.96
C ASN A 102 10.35 -15.48 26.00
N ARG A 103 11.25 -15.34 25.03
CA ARG A 103 12.51 -16.08 24.98
C ARG A 103 13.68 -15.14 25.35
N PRO A 104 14.57 -15.53 26.28
CA PRO A 104 15.61 -14.65 26.79
C PRO A 104 16.71 -14.35 25.76
N GLU A 105 17.04 -15.32 24.91
CA GLU A 105 18.12 -15.19 23.92
C GLU A 105 17.76 -15.90 22.62
N TRP A 106 18.15 -15.27 21.51
CA TRP A 106 18.03 -15.79 20.15
C TRP A 106 19.39 -15.78 19.48
N SER A 107 19.83 -16.93 18.94
CA SER A 107 20.84 -16.89 17.88
C SER A 107 20.23 -16.35 16.58
N LEU A 108 21.07 -15.87 15.66
CA LEU A 108 20.59 -15.38 14.36
C LEU A 108 19.91 -16.47 13.53
N ASP A 109 20.40 -17.71 13.60
CA ASP A 109 19.85 -18.83 12.83
C ASP A 109 18.49 -19.25 13.39
N GLU A 110 18.35 -19.39 14.72
CA GLU A 110 17.05 -19.71 15.33
C GLU A 110 16.00 -18.61 15.09
N LEU A 111 16.42 -17.34 15.13
CA LEU A 111 15.53 -16.22 14.85
C LEU A 111 15.09 -16.23 13.38
N ARG A 112 16.02 -16.53 12.46
CA ARG A 112 15.70 -16.67 11.04
C ARG A 112 14.68 -17.78 10.82
N ASP A 113 14.94 -18.97 11.35
CA ASP A 113 14.03 -20.12 11.22
C ASP A 113 12.63 -19.78 11.77
N PHE A 114 12.57 -19.12 12.93
CA PHE A 114 11.31 -18.66 13.50
C PHE A 114 10.58 -17.66 12.61
N LEU A 115 11.27 -16.66 12.07
CA LEU A 115 10.66 -15.65 11.20
C LEU A 115 10.25 -16.22 9.83
N GLU A 116 11.02 -17.15 9.27
CA GLU A 116 10.66 -17.87 8.04
C GLU A 116 9.39 -18.71 8.24
N GLN A 117 9.22 -19.31 9.42
CA GLN A 117 8.07 -20.13 9.73
C GLN A 117 6.82 -19.31 10.07
N TYR A 118 6.96 -18.25 10.87
CA TYR A 118 5.81 -17.59 11.51
C TYR A 118 5.57 -16.15 11.04
N ALA A 119 6.61 -15.43 10.59
CA ALA A 119 6.46 -14.09 10.04
C ALA A 119 6.23 -14.15 8.51
N VAL A 120 5.13 -14.80 8.14
CA VAL A 120 4.65 -14.95 6.76
C VAL A 120 3.53 -13.96 6.49
N ALA A 121 3.55 -13.33 5.31
CA ALA A 121 2.49 -12.44 4.88
C ALA A 121 1.63 -13.03 3.76
N CYS A 122 0.37 -12.60 3.72
CA CYS A 122 -0.57 -12.89 2.67
C CYS A 122 -1.36 -11.62 2.31
N THR A 123 -1.54 -11.37 1.02
CA THR A 123 -2.47 -10.32 0.58
C THR A 123 -3.89 -10.87 0.58
N VAL A 124 -4.81 -10.19 1.25
CA VAL A 124 -6.23 -10.58 1.39
C VAL A 124 -7.13 -9.38 1.10
N THR A 125 -8.41 -9.58 0.80
CA THR A 125 -9.37 -8.46 0.72
C THR A 125 -9.66 -7.89 2.12
N VAL A 126 -10.18 -6.67 2.18
CA VAL A 126 -10.64 -6.07 3.45
C VAL A 126 -11.75 -6.92 4.10
N GLU A 127 -12.64 -7.49 3.30
CA GLU A 127 -13.69 -8.38 3.79
C GLU A 127 -13.11 -9.67 4.39
N GLU A 128 -12.15 -10.29 3.71
CA GLU A 128 -11.44 -11.47 4.22
C GLU A 128 -10.69 -11.16 5.51
N HIS A 129 -10.02 -10.01 5.59
CA HIS A 129 -9.36 -9.55 6.82
C HIS A 129 -10.36 -9.43 7.98
N ALA A 130 -11.55 -8.87 7.74
CA ALA A 130 -12.61 -8.80 8.75
C ALA A 130 -13.06 -10.20 9.20
N ARG A 131 -13.25 -11.15 8.27
CA ARG A 131 -13.57 -12.55 8.60
C ARG A 131 -12.47 -13.22 9.42
N LEU A 132 -11.19 -13.02 9.07
CA LEU A 132 -10.05 -13.54 9.82
C LEU A 132 -10.03 -13.02 11.27
N GLY A 133 -10.49 -11.78 11.51
CA GLY A 133 -10.62 -11.19 12.85
C GLY A 133 -11.73 -11.81 13.71
N GLN A 134 -12.70 -12.50 13.12
CA GLN A 134 -13.82 -13.13 13.81
C GLN A 134 -13.53 -14.57 14.28
N VAL A 135 -12.39 -15.13 13.89
CA VAL A 135 -12.00 -16.51 14.18
C VAL A 135 -10.96 -16.52 15.31
N SER A 136 -11.11 -17.43 16.28
CA SER A 136 -10.20 -17.58 17.43
C SER A 136 -8.92 -18.38 17.14
N ALA A 137 -8.86 -19.06 16.00
CA ALA A 137 -7.69 -19.80 15.55
C ALA A 137 -6.52 -18.86 15.18
N VAL A 138 -5.30 -19.40 15.17
CA VAL A 138 -4.06 -18.69 14.87
C VAL A 138 -3.38 -19.25 13.63
N GLY A 139 -2.49 -18.47 13.01
CA GLY A 139 -1.72 -18.92 11.86
C GLY A 139 -2.59 -19.33 10.68
N TRP A 140 -2.21 -20.42 10.03
CA TRP A 140 -2.94 -20.98 8.89
C TRP A 140 -4.32 -21.53 9.23
N ASP A 141 -4.53 -22.06 10.44
CA ASP A 141 -5.85 -22.59 10.86
C ASP A 141 -6.91 -21.48 10.88
N ARG A 142 -6.49 -20.22 11.12
CA ARG A 142 -7.34 -19.04 11.02
C ARG A 142 -7.90 -18.84 9.61
N TYR A 143 -7.08 -19.05 8.58
CA TYR A 143 -7.49 -18.93 7.18
C TYR A 143 -8.44 -20.04 6.77
N VAL A 144 -8.15 -21.28 7.19
CA VAL A 144 -9.01 -22.43 6.94
C VAL A 144 -10.39 -22.23 7.58
N ALA A 145 -10.43 -21.82 8.85
CA ALA A 145 -11.68 -21.59 9.57
C ALA A 145 -12.47 -20.37 9.05
N ALA A 146 -11.80 -19.35 8.52
CA ALA A 146 -12.45 -18.20 7.88
C ALA A 146 -12.89 -18.47 6.43
N GLY A 147 -12.59 -19.66 5.88
CA GLY A 147 -12.90 -20.00 4.49
C GLY A 147 -12.12 -19.17 3.47
N VAL A 148 -10.93 -18.69 3.80
CA VAL A 148 -10.08 -17.90 2.90
C VAL A 148 -9.15 -18.83 2.15
N GLU A 149 -9.37 -18.97 0.84
CA GLU A 149 -8.51 -19.79 -0.02
C GLU A 149 -7.28 -19.00 -0.47
N ILE A 150 -6.12 -19.65 -0.46
CA ILE A 150 -4.82 -19.04 -0.78
C ILE A 150 -4.26 -19.62 -2.07
N TYR A 151 -3.64 -18.76 -2.86
CA TYR A 151 -2.90 -19.08 -4.06
C TYR A 151 -1.43 -18.69 -3.88
N ASP A 152 -0.55 -19.60 -4.25
CA ASP A 152 0.90 -19.37 -4.26
C ASP A 152 1.29 -18.84 -5.64
N MET A 153 1.70 -17.58 -5.69
CA MET A 153 2.07 -16.92 -6.95
C MET A 153 3.43 -17.35 -7.48
N LEU A 154 4.30 -17.94 -6.66
CA LEU A 154 5.60 -18.46 -7.10
C LEU A 154 5.44 -19.85 -7.72
N GLU A 155 4.59 -20.68 -7.12
CA GLU A 155 4.35 -22.06 -7.56
C GLU A 155 3.14 -22.18 -8.52
N GLU A 156 2.46 -21.08 -8.79
CA GLU A 156 1.27 -20.96 -9.65
C GLU A 156 0.20 -22.03 -9.36
N ARG A 157 -0.07 -22.25 -8.07
CA ARG A 157 -1.03 -23.26 -7.62
C ARG A 157 -1.78 -22.83 -6.38
N ARG A 158 -2.93 -23.47 -6.14
CA ARG A 158 -3.62 -23.39 -4.85
C ARG A 158 -2.64 -23.79 -3.74
N PHE A 159 -2.42 -22.89 -2.80
CA PHE A 159 -1.65 -23.17 -1.60
C PHE A 159 -2.52 -24.00 -0.66
N VAL A 160 -2.00 -25.15 -0.23
CA VAL A 160 -2.64 -25.98 0.80
C VAL A 160 -1.91 -25.68 2.10
N PRO A 161 -2.54 -24.97 3.04
CA PRO A 161 -1.87 -24.67 4.30
C PRO A 161 -1.47 -25.97 4.99
N PRO A 162 -0.26 -26.02 5.60
CA PRO A 162 0.17 -27.19 6.33
C PRO A 162 -0.87 -27.48 7.40
N THR A 163 -1.44 -28.69 7.38
CA THR A 163 -2.37 -29.11 8.43
C THR A 163 -1.58 -29.10 9.73
N SER A 164 -1.93 -28.21 10.66
CA SER A 164 -1.34 -28.22 12.00
C SER A 164 -1.53 -29.62 12.57
N GLY A 165 -0.45 -30.38 12.70
CA GLY A 165 -0.45 -31.61 13.47
C GLY A 165 -0.70 -31.26 14.93
N ALA A 166 -1.96 -31.09 15.31
CA ALA A 166 -2.53 -30.97 16.64
C ALA A 166 -1.58 -30.47 17.76
N THR A 167 -0.87 -29.36 17.53
CA THR A 167 -0.13 -28.69 18.61
C THR A 167 -0.91 -27.45 18.98
N THR A 168 -2.09 -27.68 19.55
CA THR A 168 -2.89 -26.64 20.22
C THR A 168 -2.13 -26.16 21.44
N GLN A 169 -1.17 -25.25 21.23
CA GLN A 169 -0.84 -24.29 22.28
C GLN A 169 -1.93 -23.23 22.22
N THR A 170 -2.96 -23.43 23.03
CA THR A 170 -3.94 -22.38 23.34
C THR A 170 -3.14 -21.15 23.77
N PRO A 171 -3.36 -19.96 23.15
CA PRO A 171 -2.79 -18.74 23.68
C PRO A 171 -3.20 -18.66 25.14
N ALA A 172 -2.24 -18.52 26.06
CA ALA A 172 -2.57 -18.18 27.42
C ALA A 172 -3.38 -16.89 27.35
N THR A 173 -4.67 -16.97 27.68
CA THR A 173 -5.51 -15.82 27.98
C THR A 173 -4.91 -15.16 29.21
N ALA A 174 -3.85 -14.38 29.01
CA ALA A 174 -3.40 -13.42 29.99
C ALA A 174 -4.46 -12.33 30.01
N ASP A 175 -5.04 -12.11 31.20
CA ASP A 175 -5.89 -10.96 31.50
C ASP A 175 -5.21 -9.71 30.93
N LEU A 176 -5.78 -9.20 29.84
CA LEU A 176 -5.34 -7.95 29.25
C LEU A 176 -5.84 -6.83 30.17
N PRO A 177 -5.01 -5.83 30.51
CA PRO A 177 -5.55 -4.58 31.00
C PRO A 177 -6.49 -4.03 29.91
N GLU A 178 -7.77 -3.86 30.27
CA GLU A 178 -8.63 -2.85 29.66
C GLU A 178 -7.84 -1.52 29.70
N ASP A 179 -7.96 -0.70 28.65
CA ASP A 179 -7.30 0.61 28.48
C ASP A 179 -6.06 0.64 27.55
N VAL A 180 -6.33 0.44 26.26
CA VAL A 180 -6.08 1.54 25.32
C VAL A 180 -7.38 1.75 24.56
N GLU A 181 -8.18 2.73 24.98
CA GLU A 181 -9.25 3.31 24.17
C GLU A 181 -8.62 3.87 22.88
N THR A 182 -8.46 3.01 21.87
CA THR A 182 -8.49 3.49 20.49
C THR A 182 -9.90 3.96 20.28
N THR A 183 -10.09 5.28 20.29
CA THR A 183 -11.34 5.91 19.89
C THR A 183 -11.59 5.51 18.44
N GLU A 184 -12.32 4.41 18.24
CA GLU A 184 -12.86 4.02 16.96
C GLU A 184 -13.89 5.11 16.62
N ILE A 185 -13.42 6.11 15.88
CA ILE A 185 -14.33 6.96 15.13
C ILE A 185 -14.97 6.02 14.13
N GLU A 186 -16.19 5.55 14.43
CA GLU A 186 -17.11 4.96 13.45
C GLU A 186 -17.46 6.02 12.41
N ALA A 187 -16.47 6.39 11.59
CA ALA A 187 -16.75 7.00 10.32
C ALA A 187 -17.42 5.90 9.51
N THR A 188 -18.73 6.04 9.29
CA THR A 188 -19.45 5.40 8.19
C THR A 188 -18.94 6.00 6.87
N ALA A 189 -17.62 5.93 6.66
CA ALA A 189 -16.98 6.25 5.41
C ALA A 189 -17.45 5.17 4.44
N GLY A 190 -18.39 5.54 3.56
CA GLY A 190 -18.75 4.72 2.42
C GLY A 190 -17.48 4.27 1.69
N ALA A 191 -17.53 3.08 1.09
CA ALA A 191 -16.40 2.53 0.36
C ALA A 191 -15.83 3.60 -0.61
N PRO A 192 -14.49 3.74 -0.68
CA PRO A 192 -13.89 4.73 -1.56
C PRO A 192 -14.33 4.45 -3.00
N LEU A 193 -14.88 5.48 -3.65
CA LEU A 193 -15.34 5.40 -5.03
C LEU A 193 -14.19 4.95 -5.94
N SER A 194 -14.50 4.13 -6.95
CA SER A 194 -13.58 3.92 -8.06
C SER A 194 -13.29 5.24 -8.78
N LEU A 195 -12.21 5.30 -9.55
CA LEU A 195 -11.86 6.51 -10.30
C LEU A 195 -13.00 6.96 -11.24
N ASP A 196 -13.64 6.00 -11.90
CA ASP A 196 -14.74 6.25 -12.83
C ASP A 196 -16.00 6.76 -12.13
N GLU A 197 -16.37 6.16 -10.99
CA GLU A 197 -17.48 6.63 -10.16
C GLU A 197 -17.19 8.03 -9.60
N ALA A 198 -15.97 8.26 -9.12
CA ALA A 198 -15.56 9.56 -8.60
C ALA A 198 -15.59 10.65 -9.68
N LEU A 199 -15.17 10.34 -10.91
CA LEU A 199 -15.26 11.27 -12.03
C LEU A 199 -16.72 11.66 -12.32
N VAL A 200 -17.62 10.68 -12.41
CA VAL A 200 -19.04 10.93 -12.66
C VAL A 200 -19.70 11.72 -11.53
N GLU A 201 -19.44 11.33 -10.28
CA GLU A 201 -20.06 11.95 -9.11
C GLU A 201 -19.53 13.35 -8.81
N ARG A 202 -18.22 13.58 -9.00
CA ARG A 202 -17.54 14.78 -8.49
C ARG A 202 -17.17 15.81 -9.54
N ALA A 203 -16.89 15.40 -10.78
CA ALA A 203 -16.44 16.34 -11.82
C ALA A 203 -17.60 17.00 -12.60
N GLY A 204 -18.82 16.45 -12.50
CA GLY A 204 -20.00 16.96 -13.21
C GLY A 204 -19.74 17.10 -14.71
N ASP A 205 -20.02 18.27 -15.27
CA ASP A 205 -19.82 18.56 -16.70
C ASP A 205 -18.35 18.45 -17.17
N ARG A 206 -17.39 18.42 -16.24
CA ARG A 206 -15.96 18.25 -16.57
C ARG A 206 -15.53 16.80 -16.67
N ALA A 207 -16.35 15.84 -16.24
CA ALA A 207 -15.98 14.43 -16.23
C ALA A 207 -15.46 13.91 -17.58
N PRO A 208 -16.05 14.26 -18.75
CA PRO A 208 -15.53 13.82 -20.04
C PRO A 208 -14.12 14.35 -20.34
N LEU A 209 -13.84 15.62 -20.02
CA LEU A 209 -12.53 16.23 -20.25
C LEU A 209 -11.46 15.62 -19.35
N LEU A 210 -11.77 15.44 -18.05
CA LEU A 210 -10.84 14.82 -17.12
C LEU A 210 -10.54 13.37 -17.50
N ARG A 211 -11.56 12.61 -17.91
CA ARG A 211 -11.38 11.25 -18.42
C ARG A 211 -10.48 11.23 -19.65
N SER A 212 -10.73 12.10 -20.65
CA SER A 212 -9.88 12.19 -21.84
C SER A 212 -8.42 12.53 -21.52
N LEU A 213 -8.15 13.37 -20.51
CA LEU A 213 -6.78 13.63 -20.07
C LEU A 213 -6.13 12.37 -19.46
N LEU A 214 -6.86 11.64 -18.61
CA LEU A 214 -6.35 10.42 -17.97
C LEU A 214 -6.12 9.30 -18.98
N ASP A 215 -7.01 9.14 -19.95
CA ASP A 215 -6.89 8.14 -21.02
C ASP A 215 -5.59 8.36 -21.83
N ARG A 216 -5.25 9.61 -22.14
CA ARG A 216 -4.00 9.97 -22.84
C ARG A 216 -2.73 9.63 -22.04
N LEU A 217 -2.82 9.61 -20.71
CA LEU A 217 -1.70 9.31 -19.82
C LEU A 217 -1.56 7.81 -19.51
N THR A 218 -2.54 6.98 -19.92
CA THR A 218 -2.59 5.56 -19.55
C THR A 218 -1.45 4.75 -20.19
N ASP A 219 -0.89 5.22 -21.31
CA ASP A 219 0.25 4.59 -21.98
C ASP A 219 1.60 4.84 -21.27
N GLU A 220 1.68 5.76 -20.29
CA GLU A 220 2.94 6.34 -19.79
C GLU A 220 3.38 5.85 -18.40
N GLU A 221 2.94 4.64 -18.00
CA GLU A 221 3.18 4.10 -16.65
C GLU A 221 2.67 5.03 -15.54
N VAL A 222 1.58 5.76 -15.79
CA VAL A 222 0.96 6.68 -14.83
C VAL A 222 -0.18 5.99 -14.08
N ALA A 223 -0.14 6.01 -12.76
CA ALA A 223 -1.28 5.62 -11.94
C ALA A 223 -2.08 6.84 -11.47
N ALA A 224 -3.38 6.84 -11.79
CA ALA A 224 -4.34 7.81 -11.31
C ALA A 224 -5.07 7.26 -10.07
N VAL A 225 -4.86 7.90 -8.92
CA VAL A 225 -5.43 7.46 -7.64
C VAL A 225 -6.29 8.56 -7.04
N VAL A 226 -7.54 8.25 -6.74
CA VAL A 226 -8.45 9.17 -6.04
C VAL A 226 -7.82 9.62 -4.71
N GLY A 227 -7.78 10.93 -4.48
CA GLY A 227 -7.37 11.51 -3.21
C GLY A 227 -8.31 11.06 -2.10
N ALA A 228 -7.79 10.82 -0.90
CA ALA A 228 -8.63 10.63 0.27
C ALA A 228 -8.65 11.95 1.06
N SER A 229 -9.83 12.36 1.51
CA SER A 229 -10.00 13.44 2.48
C SER A 229 -9.45 13.01 3.85
N ARG A 230 -9.30 13.96 4.78
CA ARG A 230 -8.83 13.65 6.15
C ARG A 230 -9.79 12.72 6.89
N ASP A 231 -11.08 12.78 6.56
CA ASP A 231 -12.14 12.02 7.22
C ASP A 231 -12.43 10.68 6.51
N GLY A 232 -11.55 10.24 5.61
CA GLY A 232 -11.66 8.95 4.91
C GLY A 232 -12.60 8.93 3.70
N GLY A 233 -13.34 10.00 3.44
CA GLY A 233 -14.16 10.15 2.22
C GLY A 233 -13.33 10.50 0.97
N THR A 234 -13.98 10.52 -0.19
CA THR A 234 -13.39 10.98 -1.48
C THR A 234 -12.85 12.41 -1.34
N GLY A 235 -11.56 12.60 -1.58
CA GLY A 235 -10.89 13.90 -1.57
C GLY A 235 -11.17 14.73 -2.82
N ASP A 236 -10.68 15.97 -2.86
CA ASP A 236 -11.01 16.95 -3.91
C ASP A 236 -10.18 16.85 -5.20
N TYR A 237 -9.43 15.76 -5.37
CA TYR A 237 -8.46 15.60 -6.45
C TYR A 237 -8.13 14.13 -6.73
N ILE A 238 -7.59 13.90 -7.93
CA ILE A 238 -6.89 12.70 -8.35
C ILE A 238 -5.39 12.97 -8.22
N ARG A 239 -4.65 12.00 -7.69
CA ARG A 239 -3.19 11.99 -7.63
C ARG A 239 -2.65 11.23 -8.82
N LEU A 240 -1.74 11.82 -9.55
CA LEU A 240 -1.01 11.15 -10.63
C LEU A 240 0.36 10.73 -10.11
N HIS A 241 0.66 9.45 -10.21
CA HIS A 241 1.89 8.83 -9.73
C HIS A 241 2.66 8.22 -10.89
N ASP A 242 3.98 8.28 -10.81
CA ASP A 242 4.86 7.59 -11.75
C ASP A 242 5.12 6.16 -11.25
N LEU A 243 4.70 5.14 -12.01
CA LEU A 243 4.94 3.75 -11.63
C LEU A 243 6.39 3.32 -11.85
N ALA A 244 7.18 4.08 -12.62
CA ALA A 244 8.59 3.79 -12.88
C ALA A 244 9.52 4.07 -11.68
N MET A 245 9.15 5.01 -10.80
CA MET A 245 10.03 5.55 -9.75
C MET A 245 10.18 4.68 -8.48
N GLY A 246 9.59 3.48 -8.45
CA GLY A 246 9.52 2.67 -7.23
C GLY A 246 8.66 3.31 -6.12
N GLU A 247 8.42 2.60 -5.02
CA GLU A 247 7.48 3.06 -3.99
C GLU A 247 8.12 3.48 -2.66
N PRO A 248 7.56 4.53 -2.00
CA PRO A 248 6.39 5.30 -2.43
C PRO A 248 6.71 6.33 -3.53
N SER A 249 6.06 6.21 -4.68
CA SER A 249 6.20 7.19 -5.77
C SER A 249 5.47 8.47 -5.35
N PRO A 250 6.17 9.61 -5.26
CA PRO A 250 5.53 10.87 -4.94
C PRO A 250 4.56 11.24 -6.07
N ALA A 251 3.43 11.85 -5.73
CA ALA A 251 2.53 12.38 -6.75
C ALA A 251 3.30 13.41 -7.62
N VAL A 252 3.26 13.23 -8.93
CA VAL A 252 3.82 14.19 -9.89
C VAL A 252 2.81 15.28 -10.23
N ALA A 253 1.52 15.00 -10.03
CA ALA A 253 0.46 15.99 -10.20
C ALA A 253 -0.78 15.71 -9.34
N TYR A 254 -1.55 16.77 -9.12
CA TYR A 254 -2.89 16.72 -8.56
C TYR A 254 -3.89 17.32 -9.56
N LEU A 255 -4.84 16.51 -10.00
CA LEU A 255 -5.92 16.92 -10.89
C LEU A 255 -7.22 17.03 -10.09
N HIS A 256 -7.65 18.26 -9.82
CA HIS A 256 -8.89 18.52 -9.07
C HIS A 256 -10.13 18.29 -9.93
N TRP A 257 -11.25 17.92 -9.29
CA TRP A 257 -12.55 17.77 -9.96
C TRP A 257 -13.02 19.04 -10.68
N THR A 258 -12.54 20.20 -10.21
CA THR A 258 -12.82 21.51 -10.82
C THR A 258 -12.03 21.77 -12.12
N GLY A 259 -11.20 20.82 -12.56
CA GLY A 259 -10.30 20.96 -13.70
C GLY A 259 -8.98 21.65 -13.38
N LYS A 260 -8.76 22.13 -12.14
CA LYS A 260 -7.45 22.66 -11.75
C LYS A 260 -6.42 21.54 -11.74
N LEU A 261 -5.32 21.71 -12.47
CA LEU A 261 -4.16 20.83 -12.43
C LEU A 261 -3.03 21.53 -11.67
N SER A 262 -2.38 20.83 -10.75
CA SER A 262 -1.16 21.29 -10.07
C SER A 262 -0.06 20.26 -10.30
N VAL A 263 1.03 20.63 -10.98
CA VAL A 263 2.12 19.71 -11.34
C VAL A 263 3.37 20.00 -10.51
N ARG A 264 4.17 18.96 -10.27
CA ARG A 264 5.38 19.00 -9.45
C ARG A 264 6.58 19.59 -10.20
N LEU A 265 6.36 20.77 -10.76
CA LEU A 265 7.34 21.57 -11.48
C LEU A 265 7.50 22.92 -10.78
N VAL A 266 8.66 23.53 -10.93
CA VAL A 266 8.87 24.95 -10.65
C VAL A 266 8.91 25.72 -11.98
N PRO A 267 8.66 27.04 -12.00
CA PRO A 267 8.66 27.82 -13.25
C PRO A 267 9.94 27.68 -14.08
N GLU A 268 11.08 27.45 -13.44
CA GLU A 268 12.38 27.26 -14.07
C GLU A 268 12.49 25.94 -14.85
N ASP A 269 11.59 24.99 -14.59
CA ASP A 269 11.54 23.72 -15.30
C ASP A 269 10.83 23.81 -16.64
N LEU A 270 10.08 24.90 -16.88
CA LEU A 270 9.25 25.02 -18.07
C LEU A 270 10.10 25.38 -19.30
N PRO A 271 9.95 24.65 -20.42
CA PRO A 271 10.43 25.09 -21.71
C PRO A 271 9.92 26.49 -22.04
N ALA A 272 10.68 27.27 -22.82
CA ALA A 272 10.36 28.66 -23.13
C ALA A 272 8.95 28.84 -23.72
N GLU A 273 8.48 27.87 -24.50
CA GLU A 273 7.14 27.86 -25.10
C GLU A 273 6.03 27.77 -24.04
N LEU A 274 6.15 26.85 -23.08
CA LEU A 274 5.20 26.72 -21.97
C LEU A 274 5.34 27.86 -20.97
N ALA A 275 6.55 28.36 -20.74
CA ALA A 275 6.80 29.48 -19.83
C ALA A 275 6.13 30.79 -20.29
N ALA A 276 5.86 30.92 -21.59
CA ALA A 276 5.17 32.07 -22.20
C ALA A 276 3.64 31.92 -22.23
N ASP A 277 3.09 30.74 -21.87
CA ASP A 277 1.65 30.47 -21.88
C ASP A 277 0.96 31.15 -20.68
N ASP A 278 0.08 32.11 -20.98
CA ASP A 278 -0.63 32.93 -19.99
C ASP A 278 -1.72 32.15 -19.22
N ARG A 279 -2.06 30.94 -19.70
CA ARG A 279 -2.98 30.03 -19.01
C ARG A 279 -2.33 29.35 -17.81
N LEU A 280 -1.00 29.41 -17.68
CA LEU A 280 -0.28 28.80 -16.57
C LEU A 280 -0.24 29.71 -15.35
N GLY A 281 -0.75 29.20 -14.23
CA GLY A 281 -0.69 29.85 -12.93
C GLY A 281 0.54 29.44 -12.13
N ARG A 282 1.03 30.35 -11.28
CA ARG A 282 2.13 30.10 -10.33
C ARG A 282 1.59 30.02 -8.90
N PRO A 283 1.26 28.83 -8.38
CA PRO A 283 0.80 28.67 -7.00
C PRO A 283 1.91 29.00 -5.99
N GLN A 284 1.49 29.23 -4.73
CA GLN A 284 2.40 29.45 -3.60
C GLN A 284 3.09 28.17 -3.10
N HIS A 285 2.80 26.99 -3.69
CA HIS A 285 3.34 25.73 -3.19
C HIS A 285 4.74 25.46 -3.75
N VAL A 286 5.74 25.41 -2.88
CA VAL A 286 7.17 25.26 -3.24
C VAL A 286 7.45 24.07 -4.15
N ARG A 287 6.75 22.93 -3.96
CA ARG A 287 6.96 21.71 -4.75
C ARG A 287 6.03 21.54 -5.95
N TYR A 288 4.91 22.25 -6.00
CA TYR A 288 3.93 22.13 -7.07
C TYR A 288 3.69 23.53 -7.59
N GLY A 289 4.75 24.10 -8.18
CA GLY A 289 4.91 25.52 -8.51
C GLY A 289 4.31 25.93 -9.86
N VAL A 290 3.71 24.99 -10.60
CA VAL A 290 3.03 25.24 -11.87
C VAL A 290 1.61 24.67 -11.82
N THR A 291 0.64 25.47 -12.27
CA THR A 291 -0.76 25.07 -12.38
C THR A 291 -1.33 25.40 -13.74
N SER A 292 -2.31 24.63 -14.18
CA SER A 292 -3.15 24.94 -15.35
C SER A 292 -4.61 24.62 -15.03
N ARG A 293 -5.52 24.88 -15.97
CA ARG A 293 -6.93 24.49 -15.87
C ARG A 293 -7.35 23.74 -17.11
N VAL A 294 -8.00 22.60 -16.90
CA VAL A 294 -8.64 21.79 -17.94
C VAL A 294 -10.12 22.15 -17.96
N THR A 295 -10.47 23.11 -18.81
CA THR A 295 -11.84 23.61 -18.96
C THR A 295 -12.41 23.39 -20.34
N THR A 296 -11.54 23.18 -21.32
CA THR A 296 -11.87 22.97 -22.72
C THR A 296 -11.00 21.85 -23.31
N PRO A 297 -11.37 21.26 -24.46
CA PRO A 297 -10.52 20.29 -25.16
C PRO A 297 -9.12 20.83 -25.51
N ASN A 298 -9.00 22.12 -25.80
CA ASN A 298 -7.72 22.76 -26.14
C ASN A 298 -6.76 22.85 -24.94
N ASP A 299 -7.25 22.63 -23.71
CA ASP A 299 -6.42 22.63 -22.51
C ASP A 299 -5.74 21.26 -22.29
N LEU A 300 -6.19 20.20 -22.97
CA LEU A 300 -5.71 18.83 -22.76
C LEU A 300 -4.24 18.69 -23.14
N ASP A 301 -3.83 19.19 -24.31
CA ASP A 301 -2.44 19.07 -24.79
C ASP A 301 -1.46 19.77 -23.83
N THR A 302 -1.85 20.94 -23.30
CA THR A 302 -1.04 21.67 -22.32
C THR A 302 -0.97 20.96 -20.97
N ALA A 303 -2.09 20.43 -20.49
CA ALA A 303 -2.14 19.66 -19.24
C ALA A 303 -1.31 18.38 -19.33
N GLU A 304 -1.43 17.64 -20.42
CA GLU A 304 -0.67 16.43 -20.72
C GLU A 304 0.84 16.73 -20.78
N GLY A 305 1.25 17.72 -21.57
CA GLY A 305 2.67 18.10 -21.68
C GLY A 305 3.30 18.50 -20.34
N LEU A 306 2.55 19.18 -19.47
CA LEU A 306 3.01 19.51 -18.11
C LEU A 306 3.17 18.27 -17.22
N ILE A 307 2.29 17.28 -17.34
CA ILE A 307 2.37 16.03 -16.56
C ILE A 307 3.55 15.19 -17.05
N LEU A 308 3.72 15.05 -18.36
CA LEU A 308 4.86 14.32 -18.95
C LEU A 308 6.21 14.94 -18.55
N LEU A 309 6.31 16.27 -18.59
CA LEU A 309 7.50 16.98 -18.12
C LEU A 309 7.75 16.74 -16.62
N ALA A 310 6.70 16.72 -15.80
CA ALA A 310 6.82 16.42 -14.37
C ALA A 310 7.28 14.98 -14.12
N LEU A 311 6.81 14.01 -14.91
CA LEU A 311 7.26 12.61 -14.88
C LEU A 311 8.74 12.50 -15.24
N GLU A 312 9.14 13.05 -16.39
CA GLU A 312 10.55 13.04 -16.85
C GLU A 312 11.48 13.62 -15.78
N LYS A 313 11.11 14.78 -15.23
CA LYS A 313 11.89 15.41 -14.16
C LYS A 313 11.95 14.55 -12.89
N ALA A 314 10.85 13.90 -12.51
CA ALA A 314 10.82 13.07 -11.32
C ALA A 314 11.68 11.80 -11.49
N ARG A 315 11.72 11.23 -12.70
CA ARG A 315 12.58 10.09 -13.08
C ARG A 315 14.07 10.43 -13.10
N ALA A 316 14.42 11.70 -13.32
CA ALA A 316 15.80 12.17 -13.39
C ALA A 316 16.45 12.45 -12.02
N LEU A 317 15.69 12.38 -10.92
CA LEU A 317 16.15 12.61 -9.54
C LEU A 317 16.56 11.30 -8.85
#